data_AF-A0A4R8ZYM7-F1
#
_entry.id   AF-A0A4R8ZYM7-F1
#
_cell.length_a   1.000
_cell.length_b   1.000
_cell.length_c   1.000
_cell.angle_alpha   90.00
_cell.angle_beta   90.00
_cell.angle_gamma   90.00
#
_symmetry.space_group_name_H-M   'P 1'
#
loop_
_entity.id
_entity.type
_entity.pdbx_description
1 polymer ?
#
loop_
_entity_poly.entity_id
_entity_poly.type
_entity_poly.pdbx_seq_one_letter_code
_entity_poly.pdbx_strand_id
1 'polypeptide(L)'
;MTVRTLFDRCRAFQARMPLAGFFSHSTAAVLHGLSLPKALEGDSRVHVSVVAPTRAPRGEGVVGHRVDARPSVVLVADLQVANPVAAWCQTTA
;
A
#
# COMPACT_ATOMS: atom_id res chain seq x y z
N MET A 1 -18.78 -4.87 -16.90
CA MET A 1 -17.47 -5.18 -16.29
C MET A 1 -16.95 -3.89 -15.66
N THR A 2 -17.24 -3.64 -14.40
CA THR A 2 -16.89 -2.36 -13.75
C THR A 2 -15.39 -2.36 -13.47
N VAL A 3 -14.65 -1.41 -14.06
CA VAL A 3 -13.23 -1.22 -13.76
C VAL A 3 -13.13 -0.83 -12.28
N ARG A 4 -12.66 -1.73 -11.42
CA ARG A 4 -12.38 -1.40 -10.00
C ARG A 4 -11.20 -0.44 -9.95
N THR A 5 -11.35 0.66 -9.24
CA THR A 5 -10.26 1.61 -9.01
C THR A 5 -9.25 1.03 -8.01
N LEU A 6 -8.03 1.60 -7.94
CA LEU A 6 -7.07 1.26 -6.89
C LEU A 6 -7.66 1.48 -5.49
N PHE A 7 -8.42 2.56 -5.34
CA PHE A 7 -9.08 2.94 -4.09
C PHE A 7 -10.08 1.87 -3.63
N ASP A 8 -10.89 1.34 -4.54
CA ASP A 8 -11.84 0.25 -4.23
C ASP A 8 -11.13 -1.02 -3.75
N ARG A 9 -9.99 -1.35 -4.38
CA ARG A 9 -9.17 -2.49 -3.97
C ARG A 9 -8.55 -2.26 -2.60
N CYS A 10 -8.06 -1.05 -2.31
CA CYS A 10 -7.53 -0.70 -1.00
C CYS A 10 -8.61 -0.82 0.09
N ARG A 11 -9.80 -0.24 -0.12
CA ARG A 11 -10.93 -0.38 0.82
C ARG A 11 -11.32 -1.84 1.05
N ALA A 12 -11.45 -2.62 -0.01
CA ALA A 12 -11.77 -4.04 0.10
C ALA A 12 -10.68 -4.84 0.83
N PHE A 13 -9.41 -4.49 0.64
CA PHE A 13 -8.30 -5.13 1.33
C PHE A 13 -8.20 -4.71 2.79
N GLN A 14 -8.47 -3.46 3.13
CA GLN A 14 -8.37 -2.96 4.51
C GLN A 14 -9.25 -3.75 5.48
N ALA A 15 -10.44 -4.18 5.06
CA ALA A 15 -11.33 -4.99 5.87
C ALA A 15 -10.72 -6.34 6.34
N ARG A 16 -9.70 -6.83 5.63
CA ARG A 16 -8.96 -8.06 5.98
C ARG A 16 -7.48 -7.81 6.28
N MET A 17 -7.08 -6.55 6.41
CA MET A 17 -5.69 -6.17 6.64
C MET A 17 -5.30 -6.58 8.07
N PRO A 18 -4.14 -7.22 8.28
CA PRO A 18 -3.63 -7.50 9.62
C PRO A 18 -3.51 -6.20 10.44
N LEU A 19 -3.68 -6.28 11.76
CA LEU A 19 -3.59 -5.13 12.68
C LEU A 19 -2.29 -4.31 12.54
N ALA A 20 -1.19 -4.94 12.14
CA ALA A 20 0.12 -4.30 11.92
C ALA A 20 0.39 -3.95 10.44
N GLY A 21 -0.62 -4.06 9.56
CA GLY A 21 -0.52 -3.79 8.13
C GLY A 21 -0.76 -2.33 7.77
N PHE A 22 -0.17 -1.90 6.66
CA PHE A 22 -0.40 -0.58 6.07
C PHE A 22 -0.12 -0.61 4.56
N PHE A 23 -0.79 0.24 3.79
CA PHE A 23 -0.50 0.45 2.37
C PHE A 23 0.86 1.12 2.20
N SER A 24 1.65 0.66 1.24
CA SER A 24 3.06 1.06 1.06
C SER A 24 3.44 1.22 -0.41
N HIS A 25 4.67 1.67 -0.69
CA HIS A 25 5.26 1.75 -2.04
C HIS A 25 4.36 2.54 -3.02
N SER A 26 4.20 2.06 -4.26
CA SER A 26 3.38 2.69 -5.30
C SER A 26 1.94 2.92 -4.85
N THR A 27 1.32 1.97 -4.13
CA THR A 27 -0.03 2.15 -3.60
C THR A 27 -0.11 3.33 -2.63
N ALA A 28 0.83 3.44 -1.69
CA ALA A 28 0.86 4.58 -0.78
C ALA A 28 1.11 5.91 -1.49
N ALA A 29 2.05 5.92 -2.43
CA ALA A 29 2.39 7.11 -3.19
C ALA A 29 1.21 7.60 -4.05
N VAL A 30 0.48 6.69 -4.72
CA VAL A 30 -0.73 7.04 -5.47
C VAL A 30 -1.85 7.54 -4.54
N LEU A 31 -2.05 6.93 -3.36
CA LEU A 31 -3.04 7.41 -2.39
C LEU A 31 -2.72 8.82 -1.88
N HIS A 32 -1.44 9.17 -1.76
CA HIS A 32 -0.99 10.53 -1.42
C HIS A 32 -1.01 11.52 -2.60
N GLY A 33 -1.31 11.05 -3.82
CA GLY A 33 -1.30 11.88 -5.02
C GLY A 33 0.12 12.26 -5.50
N LEU A 34 1.13 11.46 -5.15
CA LEU A 34 2.50 11.67 -5.63
C LEU A 34 2.60 11.30 -7.12
N SER A 35 3.28 12.13 -7.91
CA SER A 35 3.56 11.83 -9.32
C SER A 35 4.57 10.71 -9.43
N LEU A 36 4.23 9.63 -10.12
CA LEU A 36 5.11 8.49 -10.31
C LEU A 36 5.35 8.23 -11.80
N PRO A 37 6.41 7.47 -12.15
CA PRO A 37 6.52 6.91 -13.48
C PRO A 37 5.27 6.10 -13.84
N LYS A 38 4.78 6.21 -15.08
CA LYS A 38 3.55 5.54 -15.58
C LYS A 38 3.49 4.04 -15.26
N ALA A 39 4.63 3.36 -15.23
CA ALA A 39 4.71 1.95 -14.89
C ALA A 39 4.26 1.65 -13.43
N LEU A 40 4.58 2.53 -12.49
CA LEU A 40 4.18 2.40 -11.08
C LEU A 40 2.76 2.90 -10.85
N GLU A 41 2.35 3.98 -11.53
CA GLU A 41 0.95 4.48 -11.47
C GLU A 41 -0.04 3.44 -12.03
N GLY A 42 0.37 2.73 -13.08
CA GLY A 42 -0.43 1.69 -13.74
C GLY A 42 -0.43 0.34 -13.02
N ASP A 43 0.29 0.18 -11.91
CA ASP A 43 0.29 -1.08 -11.17
C ASP A 43 -1.09 -1.33 -10.54
N SER A 44 -1.78 -2.35 -11.05
CA SER A 44 -3.10 -2.72 -10.57
C SER A 44 -3.06 -3.43 -9.21
N ARG A 45 -1.89 -3.88 -8.75
CA ARG A 45 -1.75 -4.59 -7.49
C ARG A 45 -1.73 -3.63 -6.30
N VAL A 46 -2.12 -4.14 -5.14
CA VAL A 46 -2.12 -3.40 -3.87
C VAL A 46 -0.87 -3.78 -3.08
N HIS A 47 0.01 -2.81 -2.86
CA HIS A 47 1.22 -2.96 -2.07
C HIS A 47 0.90 -2.75 -0.59
N VAL A 48 1.18 -3.76 0.21
CA VAL A 48 0.90 -3.76 1.66
C VAL A 48 2.12 -4.23 2.41
N SER A 49 2.57 -3.45 3.37
CA SER A 49 3.64 -3.83 4.29
C SER A 49 3.06 -4.26 5.63
N VAL A 50 3.70 -5.24 6.25
CA VAL A 50 3.47 -5.62 7.66
C VAL A 50 4.79 -5.62 8.41
N VAL A 51 4.74 -5.34 9.70
CA VAL A 51 5.92 -5.35 10.58
C VAL A 51 6.21 -6.77 11.05
N ALA A 52 7.48 -7.17 11.05
CA ALA A 52 7.93 -8.39 11.70
C ALA A 52 7.41 -8.50 13.15
N PRO A 53 7.07 -9.71 13.62
CA PRO A 53 7.20 -11.02 12.97
C PRO A 53 6.02 -11.39 12.06
N THR A 54 5.08 -10.47 11.80
CA THR A 54 3.89 -10.75 10.98
C THR A 54 4.28 -11.17 9.57
N ARG A 55 3.64 -12.22 9.07
CA ARG A 55 3.88 -12.71 7.71
C ARG A 55 3.23 -11.77 6.69
N ALA A 56 3.99 -11.45 5.63
CA ALA A 56 3.50 -10.65 4.52
C ALA A 56 2.19 -11.23 3.93
N PRO A 57 1.17 -10.38 3.66
CA PRO A 57 -0.06 -10.81 3.03
C PRO A 57 0.19 -11.48 1.68
N ARG A 58 -0.61 -12.49 1.36
CA ARG A 58 -0.61 -13.14 0.04
C ARG A 58 -2.03 -13.19 -0.49
N GLY A 59 -2.16 -12.98 -1.79
CA GLY A 59 -3.42 -13.03 -2.49
C GLY A 59 -3.27 -12.49 -3.90
N GLU A 60 -4.21 -12.85 -4.77
CA GLU A 60 -4.28 -12.29 -6.11
C GLU A 60 -4.44 -10.76 -6.04
N GLY A 61 -3.66 -10.04 -6.84
CA GLY A 61 -3.67 -8.57 -6.86
C GLY A 61 -3.05 -7.90 -5.63
N VAL A 62 -2.31 -8.63 -4.79
CA VAL A 62 -1.65 -8.08 -3.58
C VAL A 62 -0.15 -8.35 -3.63
N VAL A 63 0.65 -7.31 -3.41
CA VAL A 63 2.09 -7.43 -3.16
C VAL A 63 2.33 -7.21 -1.67
N GLY A 64 2.57 -8.29 -0.94
CA GLY A 64 2.87 -8.24 0.48
C GLY A 64 4.37 -8.03 0.72
N HIS A 65 4.69 -7.06 1.57
CA HIS A 65 6.04 -6.74 2.03
C HIS A 65 6.15 -7.02 3.52
N ARG A 66 7.33 -7.43 3.97
CA ARG A 66 7.68 -7.52 5.39
C ARG A 66 8.76 -6.49 5.66
N VAL A 67 8.54 -5.67 6.69
CA VAL A 67 9.51 -4.68 7.15
C VAL A 67 9.89 -4.94 8.60
N ASP A 68 11.11 -4.58 8.98
CA ASP A 68 11.56 -4.69 10.37
C ASP A 68 11.16 -3.46 11.20
N ALA A 69 11.09 -2.28 10.58
CA ALA A 69 10.67 -1.04 11.21
C ALA A 69 9.39 -0.50 10.59
N ARG A 70 8.42 -0.09 11.42
CA ARG A 70 7.21 0.57 10.98
C ARG A 70 7.48 2.06 10.72
N PRO A 71 7.30 2.58 9.50
CA PRO A 71 7.31 4.02 9.29
C PRO A 71 6.11 4.66 10.00
N SER A 72 6.11 5.99 10.16
CA SER A 72 4.87 6.68 10.57
C SER A 72 3.77 6.38 9.56
N VAL A 73 2.62 5.94 10.05
CA VAL A 73 1.42 5.63 9.25
C VAL A 73 0.40 6.73 9.49
N VAL A 74 -0.22 7.20 8.42
CA VAL A 74 -1.25 8.25 8.43
C VAL A 74 -2.52 7.71 7.77
N LEU A 75 -3.67 8.32 8.10
CA LEU A 75 -4.93 7.99 7.47
C LEU A 75 -5.12 8.83 6.20
N VAL A 76 -5.35 8.18 5.07
CA VAL A 76 -5.72 8.82 3.81
C VAL A 76 -7.06 8.27 3.37
N ALA A 77 -8.12 9.08 3.47
CA ALA A 77 -9.50 8.66 3.22
C ALA A 77 -9.84 7.35 3.96
N ASP A 78 -9.55 7.34 5.26
CA ASP A 78 -9.69 6.23 6.22
C ASP A 78 -8.78 5.03 5.98
N LEU A 79 -7.85 5.10 5.02
CA LEU A 79 -6.89 4.03 4.74
C LEU A 79 -5.62 4.16 5.57
N GLN A 80 -5.10 3.05 6.13
CA GLN A 80 -3.79 3.06 6.81
C GLN A 80 -2.64 3.10 5.78
N VAL A 81 -2.01 4.25 5.60
CA VAL A 81 -0.99 4.48 4.55
C VAL A 81 0.34 4.90 5.17
N ALA A 82 1.46 4.36 4.69
CA ALA A 82 2.79 4.90 5.02
C ALA A 82 2.83 6.41 4.75
N ASN A 83 3.49 7.20 5.60
CA ASN A 83 3.64 8.64 5.39
C ASN A 83 4.25 8.93 3.99
N PRO A 84 4.00 10.11 3.40
CA PRO A 84 4.39 10.39 2.01
C PRO A 84 5.91 10.32 1.77
N VAL A 85 6.73 10.68 2.76
CA VAL A 85 8.20 10.60 2.64
C VAL A 85 8.65 9.14 2.54
N ALA A 86 8.15 8.28 3.43
CA ALA A 86 8.42 6.85 3.40
C ALA A 86 7.89 6.19 2.12
N ALA A 87 6.68 6.57 1.69
CA ALA A 87 6.08 6.08 0.46
C ALA A 87 6.96 6.41 -0.76
N TRP A 88 7.45 7.65 -0.86
CA TRP A 88 8.36 8.07 -1.93
C TRP A 88 9.66 7.24 -1.96
N CYS A 89 10.34 7.12 -0.81
CA CYS A 89 11.57 6.34 -0.71
C CYS A 89 11.37 4.86 -1.10
N GLN A 90 10.19 4.29 -0.80
CA GLN A 90 9.84 2.91 -1.16
C GLN A 90 9.56 2.70 -2.65
N THR A 91 9.40 3.77 -3.45
CA THR A 91 9.20 3.64 -4.90
C THR A 91 10.50 3.60 -5.70
N THR A 92 11.61 3.98 -5.06
CA THR A 92 12.95 4.03 -5.67
C THR A 92 13.85 2.86 -5.25
N ALA A 93 13.44 2.10 -4.22
CA ALA A 93 14.16 0.96 -3.68
C ALA A 93 13.83 -0.33 -4.44
#